data_AF-A0A5E6NUQ2-F1
#
_entry.id   AF-A0A5E6NUQ2-F1
#
_cell.length_a   1.000
_cell.length_b   1.000
_cell.length_c   1.000
_cell.angle_alpha   90.00
_cell.angle_beta   90.00
_cell.angle_gamma   90.00
#
_symmetry.space_group_name_H-M   'P 1'
#
loop_
_entity.id
_entity.type
_entity.pdbx_description
1 polymer ?
#
loop_
_entity_poly.entity_id
_entity_poly.type
_entity_poly.pdbx_seq_one_letter_code
_entity_poly.pdbx_strand_id
1 'polypeptide(L)'
;MKRESMEENEGILAAILAQSDKQQINVEDLVDLGDPYSGYNRSIPISSFLPPLLAELGLPTIIHGLDSVSPKFGLTHRHINQALGLNVDCSTEQAKNRLEDSSIGWSYVDQASYCSGLHDLVPLRERLIKRSVINTVETLIGPLRGKTTHSILVMYTSRTHQSMRIWLMPVVWIVPYWCVVLKVA
;
A
#
# COMPACT_ATOMS: atom_id res chain seq x y z
N MET A 1 -8.09 -0.42 -25.58
CA MET A 1 -8.46 0.62 -24.59
C MET A 1 -7.33 1.62 -24.48
N LYS A 2 -7.64 2.90 -24.27
CA LYS A 2 -6.64 3.93 -23.97
C LYS A 2 -5.85 3.54 -22.72
N ARG A 3 -4.55 3.87 -22.68
CA ARG A 3 -3.73 3.84 -21.46
C ARG A 3 -3.65 5.25 -20.89
N GLU A 4 -3.66 5.36 -19.58
CA GLU A 4 -3.59 6.62 -18.85
C GLU A 4 -2.22 7.28 -19.07
N SER A 5 -2.22 8.58 -19.36
CA SER A 5 -0.99 9.39 -19.43
C SER A 5 -0.40 9.63 -18.05
N MET A 6 0.84 10.13 -17.96
CA MET A 6 1.44 10.47 -16.66
C MET A 6 0.57 11.50 -15.91
N GLU A 7 0.21 12.59 -16.57
CA GLU A 7 -0.65 13.66 -16.02
C GLU A 7 -2.00 13.12 -15.51
N GLU A 8 -2.60 12.16 -16.22
CA GLU A 8 -3.85 11.52 -15.77
C GLU A 8 -3.62 10.72 -14.47
N ASN A 9 -2.53 9.96 -14.39
CA ASN A 9 -2.22 9.19 -13.19
C ASN A 9 -1.87 10.09 -12.00
N GLU A 10 -1.14 11.18 -12.23
CA GLU A 10 -0.81 12.17 -11.20
C GLU A 10 -2.08 12.85 -10.67
N GLY A 11 -2.97 13.29 -11.56
CA GLY A 11 -4.24 13.92 -11.17
C GLY A 11 -5.15 12.96 -10.40
N ILE A 12 -5.24 11.70 -10.83
CA ILE A 12 -6.04 10.68 -10.15
C ILE A 12 -5.43 10.33 -8.79
N LEU A 13 -4.12 10.17 -8.70
CA LEU A 13 -3.43 9.94 -7.43
C LEU A 13 -3.64 11.13 -6.48
N ALA A 14 -3.48 12.37 -6.96
CA ALA A 14 -3.72 13.57 -6.16
C ALA A 14 -5.15 13.65 -5.61
N ALA A 15 -6.15 13.27 -6.42
CA ALA A 15 -7.55 13.22 -5.98
C ALA A 15 -7.78 12.15 -4.89
N ILE A 16 -7.18 10.96 -5.03
CA ILE A 16 -7.27 9.91 -4.02
C ILE A 16 -6.56 10.35 -2.73
N LEU A 17 -5.38 10.95 -2.86
CA LEU A 17 -4.60 11.49 -1.75
C LEU A 17 -5.35 12.62 -1.00
N ALA A 18 -6.24 13.36 -1.67
CA ALA A 18 -7.08 14.36 -1.02
C ALA A 18 -8.21 13.74 -0.18
N GLN A 19 -8.62 12.51 -0.50
CA GLN A 19 -9.68 11.77 0.20
C GLN A 19 -9.16 10.80 1.26
N SER A 20 -7.85 10.54 1.30
CA SER A 20 -7.24 9.67 2.29
C SER A 20 -6.96 10.40 3.61
N ASP A 21 -7.22 9.73 4.72
CA ASP A 21 -6.77 10.09 6.07
C ASP A 21 -5.27 9.83 6.21
N LYS A 22 -4.46 10.66 5.53
CA LYS A 22 -2.99 10.59 5.64
C LYS A 22 -2.55 11.23 6.94
N GLN A 23 -1.70 10.54 7.68
CA GLN A 23 -1.16 11.04 8.93
C GLN A 23 0.37 11.00 8.96
N GLN A 24 0.95 12.02 9.59
CA GLN A 24 2.37 12.04 9.94
C GLN A 24 2.59 11.29 11.25
N ILE A 25 3.66 10.51 11.33
CA ILE A 25 4.06 9.79 12.54
C ILE A 25 5.45 10.25 13.01
N ASN A 26 5.72 10.12 14.30
CA ASN A 26 6.99 10.50 14.94
C ASN A 26 8.05 9.39 14.84
N VAL A 27 8.28 8.91 13.62
CA VAL A 27 9.34 7.95 13.29
C VAL A 27 10.30 8.60 12.29
N GLU A 28 11.60 8.42 12.48
CA GLU A 28 12.62 8.97 11.58
C GLU A 28 12.53 8.33 10.19
N ASP A 29 12.71 7.00 10.12
CA ASP A 29 12.67 6.22 8.88
C ASP A 29 11.52 5.20 8.93
N LEU A 30 10.47 5.43 8.14
CA LEU A 30 9.36 4.50 7.97
C LEU A 30 9.52 3.70 6.67
N VAL A 31 9.32 2.39 6.70
CA VAL A 31 9.20 1.57 5.48
C VAL A 31 7.73 1.37 5.14
N ASP A 32 7.37 1.67 3.89
CA ASP A 32 6.00 1.60 3.36
C ASP A 32 5.91 0.50 2.30
N LEU A 33 5.24 -0.62 2.63
CA LEU A 33 5.13 -1.79 1.76
C LEU A 33 3.82 -1.76 0.94
N GLY A 34 3.97 -1.49 -0.36
CA GLY A 34 2.88 -1.38 -1.31
C GLY A 34 2.73 -2.59 -2.24
N ASP A 35 1.93 -3.56 -1.82
CA ASP A 35 1.64 -4.76 -2.60
C ASP A 35 0.32 -4.69 -3.37
N PRO A 36 0.10 -5.54 -4.39
CA PRO A 36 -1.15 -5.52 -5.16
C PRO A 36 -2.36 -5.91 -4.31
N TYR A 37 -3.34 -5.00 -4.18
CA TYR A 37 -4.50 -5.22 -3.31
C TYR A 37 -5.47 -6.29 -3.79
N SER A 38 -5.45 -6.64 -5.08
CA SER A 38 -6.24 -7.76 -5.61
C SER A 38 -5.74 -9.14 -5.15
N GLY A 39 -4.58 -9.21 -4.48
CA GLY A 39 -4.03 -10.43 -3.92
C GLY A 39 -3.30 -11.34 -4.92
N TYR A 40 -2.95 -12.52 -4.41
CA TYR A 40 -2.12 -13.52 -5.05
C TYR A 40 -2.90 -14.84 -5.23
N ASN A 41 -2.93 -15.38 -6.46
CA ASN A 41 -3.68 -16.62 -6.78
C ASN A 41 -2.76 -17.84 -6.95
N ARG A 42 -1.44 -17.64 -6.95
CA ARG A 42 -0.44 -18.69 -7.25
C ARG A 42 0.65 -18.81 -6.19
N SER A 43 0.63 -17.94 -5.19
CA SER A 43 1.64 -17.86 -4.14
C SER A 43 1.04 -17.20 -2.90
N ILE A 44 1.73 -17.36 -1.77
CA ILE A 44 1.40 -16.65 -0.53
C ILE A 44 2.01 -15.24 -0.61
N PRO A 45 1.31 -14.19 -0.12
CA PRO A 45 1.87 -12.85 0.00
C PRO A 45 2.94 -12.80 1.11
N ILE A 46 4.17 -13.21 0.77
CA ILE A 46 5.30 -13.34 1.73
C ILE A 46 5.70 -12.02 2.38
N SER A 47 5.45 -10.89 1.71
CA SER A 47 5.61 -9.54 2.23
C SER A 47 4.81 -9.27 3.51
N SER A 48 3.75 -10.04 3.79
CA SER A 48 3.00 -9.95 5.07
C SER A 48 3.85 -10.23 6.30
N PHE A 49 4.96 -10.97 6.15
CA PHE A 49 5.85 -11.34 7.25
C PHE A 49 7.05 -10.39 7.40
N LEU A 50 7.24 -9.45 6.46
CA LEU A 50 8.34 -8.49 6.51
C LEU A 50 8.19 -7.40 7.58
N PRO A 51 7.00 -6.83 7.84
CA PRO A 51 6.87 -5.76 8.83
C PRO A 51 7.41 -6.08 10.22
N PRO A 52 7.05 -7.20 10.87
CA PRO A 52 7.62 -7.54 12.18
C PRO A 52 9.12 -7.79 12.12
N LEU A 53 9.62 -8.40 11.05
CA LEU A 53 11.05 -8.66 10.88
C LEU A 53 11.86 -7.36 10.73
N LEU A 54 11.36 -6.41 9.94
CA LEU A 54 12.01 -5.12 9.73
C LEU A 54 11.94 -4.25 10.99
N ALA A 55 10.81 -4.28 11.72
CA ALA A 55 10.68 -3.59 12.99
C ALA A 55 11.72 -4.05 14.01
N GLU A 56 11.94 -5.36 14.13
CA GLU A 56 12.99 -5.93 15.00
C GLU A 56 14.40 -5.47 14.60
N LEU A 57 14.62 -5.18 13.31
CA LEU A 57 15.87 -4.62 12.80
C LEU A 57 15.97 -3.09 12.96
N GLY A 58 15.03 -2.47 13.69
CA GLY A 58 14.99 -1.02 13.91
C GLY A 58 14.44 -0.22 12.73
N LEU A 59 13.72 -0.88 11.81
CA LEU A 59 13.08 -0.25 10.65
C LEU A 59 11.56 -0.36 10.79
N PRO A 60 10.89 0.62 11.43
CA PRO A 60 9.44 0.59 11.55
C PRO A 60 8.77 0.47 10.20
N THR A 61 7.78 -0.41 10.09
CA THR A 61 7.24 -0.82 8.79
C THR A 61 5.72 -0.88 8.79
N ILE A 62 5.11 -0.24 7.80
CA ILE A 62 3.68 -0.37 7.50
C ILE A 62 3.46 -1.23 6.26
N ILE A 63 2.46 -2.10 6.31
CA ILE A 63 1.91 -2.75 5.13
C ILE A 63 0.41 -2.49 5.05
N HIS A 64 -0.10 -2.23 3.86
CA HIS A 64 -1.49 -1.82 3.69
C HIS A 64 -2.17 -2.61 2.57
N GLY A 65 -3.48 -2.77 2.64
CA GLY A 65 -4.21 -3.56 1.64
C GLY A 65 -5.73 -3.46 1.70
N LEU A 66 -6.37 -4.45 1.09
CA LEU A 66 -7.80 -4.66 1.07
C LEU A 66 -8.12 -6.12 1.40
N ASP A 67 -9.38 -6.40 1.71
CA ASP A 67 -9.92 -7.74 1.85
C ASP A 67 -9.85 -8.53 0.54
N SER A 68 -10.71 -8.20 -0.40
CA SER A 68 -10.78 -8.84 -1.71
C SER A 68 -11.25 -7.83 -2.75
N VAL A 69 -10.66 -7.87 -3.94
CA VAL A 69 -11.06 -7.00 -5.04
C VAL A 69 -10.70 -7.58 -6.41
N SER A 70 -11.50 -7.22 -7.41
CA SER A 70 -11.23 -7.45 -8.82
C SER A 70 -9.83 -6.94 -9.24
N PRO A 71 -9.15 -7.64 -10.17
CA PRO A 71 -9.65 -8.74 -10.99
C PRO A 71 -9.29 -10.14 -10.50
N LYS A 72 -8.51 -10.26 -9.42
CA LYS A 72 -7.91 -11.56 -9.03
C LYS A 72 -8.66 -12.27 -7.92
N PHE A 73 -9.22 -11.53 -6.96
CA PHE A 73 -9.82 -12.09 -5.74
C PHE A 73 -8.88 -13.09 -5.04
N GLY A 74 -7.60 -12.72 -4.95
CA GLY A 74 -6.55 -13.57 -4.42
C GLY A 74 -6.35 -13.43 -2.92
N LEU A 75 -5.40 -14.19 -2.39
CA LEU A 75 -4.99 -14.08 -1.00
C LEU A 75 -4.28 -12.73 -0.77
N THR A 76 -4.74 -11.96 0.22
CA THR A 76 -4.25 -10.61 0.55
C THR A 76 -3.56 -10.57 1.91
N HIS A 77 -2.88 -9.45 2.22
CA HIS A 77 -2.30 -9.23 3.55
C HIS A 77 -3.34 -9.26 4.67
N ARG A 78 -4.58 -8.83 4.39
CA ARG A 78 -5.69 -8.90 5.35
C ARG A 78 -5.92 -10.33 5.79
N HIS A 79 -6.07 -11.24 4.83
CA HIS A 79 -6.31 -12.65 5.08
C HIS A 79 -5.19 -13.30 5.91
N ILE A 80 -3.92 -12.96 5.64
CA ILE A 80 -2.79 -13.47 6.44
C ILE A 80 -2.85 -12.94 7.87
N ASN A 81 -3.06 -11.63 8.06
CA ASN A 81 -3.12 -11.04 9.40
C ASN A 81 -4.31 -11.59 10.20
N GLN A 82 -5.47 -11.79 9.57
CA GLN A 82 -6.62 -12.45 10.18
C GLN A 82 -6.30 -13.89 10.61
N ALA A 83 -5.63 -14.67 9.75
CA ALA A 83 -5.24 -16.04 10.06
C ALA A 83 -4.23 -16.13 11.21
N LEU A 84 -3.43 -15.09 11.42
CA LEU A 84 -2.52 -14.95 12.57
C LEU A 84 -3.22 -14.47 13.85
N GLY A 85 -4.54 -14.23 13.82
CA GLY A 85 -5.32 -13.75 14.97
C GLY A 85 -5.13 -12.26 15.29
N LEU A 86 -4.62 -11.48 14.32
CA LEU A 86 -4.39 -10.04 14.50
C LEU A 86 -5.65 -9.24 14.17
N ASN A 87 -5.82 -8.10 14.83
CA ASN A 87 -6.87 -7.15 14.49
C ASN A 87 -6.56 -6.46 13.16
N VAL A 88 -7.36 -6.73 12.13
CA VAL A 88 -7.23 -6.13 10.78
C VAL A 88 -8.11 -4.91 10.56
N ASP A 89 -9.03 -4.64 11.48
CA ASP A 89 -9.95 -3.50 11.44
C ASP A 89 -9.44 -2.36 12.33
N CYS A 90 -8.12 -2.18 12.38
CA CYS A 90 -7.51 -1.08 13.10
C CYS A 90 -7.73 0.25 12.36
N SER A 91 -7.99 1.31 13.12
CA SER A 91 -8.02 2.66 12.56
C SER A 91 -6.61 3.14 12.17
N THR A 92 -6.53 4.16 11.34
CA THR A 92 -5.25 4.80 10.98
C THR A 92 -4.49 5.28 12.22
N GLU A 93 -5.19 5.85 13.21
CA GLU A 93 -4.60 6.29 14.48
C GLU A 93 -4.04 5.12 15.31
N GLN A 94 -4.75 3.98 15.35
CA GLN A 94 -4.24 2.78 16.02
C GLN A 94 -2.98 2.24 15.33
N ALA A 95 -2.94 2.25 14.00
CA ALA A 95 -1.76 1.85 13.24
C ALA A 95 -0.58 2.80 13.51
N LYS A 96 -0.83 4.12 13.62
CA LYS A 96 0.18 5.12 14.01
C LYS A 96 0.75 4.83 15.39
N ASN A 97 -0.10 4.62 16.40
CA ASN A 97 0.35 4.32 17.77
C ASN A 97 1.24 3.05 17.82
N ARG A 98 0.90 2.02 17.03
CA ARG A 98 1.72 0.79 16.94
C ARG A 98 3.08 1.01 16.30
N LEU A 99 3.18 1.93 15.33
CA LEU A 99 4.44 2.26 14.66
C LEU A 99 5.36 3.12 15.54
N GLU A 100 4.78 3.99 16.37
CA GLU A 100 5.52 4.84 17.31
C GLU A 100 5.94 4.08 18.59
N ASP A 101 5.31 2.95 18.90
CA ASP A 101 5.72 2.06 19.98
C ASP A 101 6.95 1.24 19.58
N SER A 102 8.10 1.52 20.20
CA SER A 102 9.37 0.85 19.92
C SER A 102 9.40 -0.64 20.26
N SER A 103 8.43 -1.15 21.03
CA SER A 103 8.29 -2.59 21.29
C SER A 103 7.52 -3.33 20.19
N ILE A 104 6.83 -2.60 19.30
CA ILE A 104 6.05 -3.14 18.19
C ILE A 104 6.68 -2.73 16.86
N GLY A 105 6.71 -1.42 16.54
CA GLY A 105 7.34 -0.87 15.35
C GLY A 105 6.69 -1.25 14.02
N TRP A 106 5.52 -1.88 13.98
CA TRP A 106 4.85 -2.23 12.72
C TRP A 106 3.34 -2.29 12.80
N SER A 107 2.68 -2.09 11.65
CA SER A 107 1.24 -2.28 11.52
C SER A 107 0.81 -2.74 10.14
N TYR A 108 -0.27 -3.51 10.09
CA TYR A 108 -1.13 -3.63 8.93
C TYR A 108 -2.23 -2.55 8.99
N VAL A 109 -2.73 -2.06 7.84
CA VAL A 109 -3.93 -1.22 7.79
C VAL A 109 -4.76 -1.47 6.52
N ASP A 110 -6.07 -1.54 6.66
CA ASP A 110 -7.00 -1.72 5.53
C ASP A 110 -7.37 -0.38 4.90
N GLN A 111 -7.56 -0.36 3.58
CA GLN A 111 -8.01 0.82 2.82
C GLN A 111 -9.34 1.38 3.33
N ALA A 112 -10.23 0.55 3.88
CA ALA A 112 -11.45 1.01 4.52
C ALA A 112 -11.18 2.01 5.65
N SER A 113 -10.08 1.85 6.38
CA SER A 113 -9.72 2.71 7.52
C SER A 113 -9.14 4.05 7.08
N TYR A 114 -8.28 4.07 6.06
CA TYR A 114 -7.55 5.29 5.67
C TYR A 114 -8.07 5.96 4.40
N CYS A 115 -8.96 5.34 3.62
CA CYS A 115 -9.51 5.93 2.39
C CYS A 115 -10.89 5.33 2.08
N SER A 116 -11.86 5.57 2.96
CA SER A 116 -13.23 5.04 2.85
C SER A 116 -13.90 5.35 1.50
N GLY A 117 -13.76 6.59 1.00
CA GLY A 117 -14.33 6.97 -0.29
C GLY A 117 -13.77 6.18 -1.49
N LEU A 118 -12.53 5.68 -1.40
CA LEU A 118 -11.97 4.77 -2.40
C LEU A 118 -12.45 3.33 -2.17
N HIS A 119 -12.55 2.91 -0.91
CA HIS A 119 -13.06 1.60 -0.52
C HIS A 119 -14.52 1.40 -0.98
N ASP A 120 -15.36 2.44 -0.90
CA ASP A 120 -16.75 2.42 -1.36
C ASP A 120 -16.90 2.11 -2.86
N LEU A 121 -15.81 2.22 -3.64
CA LEU A 121 -15.79 1.85 -5.06
C LEU A 121 -15.56 0.35 -5.30
N VAL A 122 -15.27 -0.46 -4.26
CA VAL A 122 -15.03 -1.91 -4.41
C VAL A 122 -16.19 -2.61 -5.13
N PRO A 123 -17.48 -2.43 -4.78
CA PRO A 123 -18.59 -3.07 -5.50
C PRO A 123 -18.67 -2.67 -6.98
N LEU A 124 -18.28 -1.44 -7.33
CA LEU A 124 -18.19 -1.00 -8.73
C LEU A 124 -17.04 -1.69 -9.46
N ARG A 125 -15.87 -1.79 -8.82
CA ARG A 125 -14.67 -2.44 -9.38
C ARG A 125 -14.90 -3.91 -9.67
N GLU A 126 -15.70 -4.60 -8.85
CA GLU A 126 -16.09 -5.99 -9.06
C GLU A 126 -16.90 -6.17 -10.36
N ARG A 127 -17.84 -5.26 -10.63
CA ARG A 127 -18.66 -5.29 -11.85
C ARG A 127 -17.86 -4.99 -13.12
N LEU A 128 -16.77 -4.22 -13.03
CA LEU A 128 -15.92 -3.89 -14.17
C LEU A 128 -15.07 -5.08 -14.64
N ILE A 129 -14.73 -6.03 -13.74
CA ILE A 129 -13.94 -7.27 -14.00
C ILE A 129 -12.50 -7.03 -14.56
N LYS A 130 -12.20 -5.82 -15.03
CA LYS A 130 -10.91 -5.39 -15.56
C LYS A 130 -10.15 -4.55 -14.55
N ARG A 131 -8.82 -4.59 -14.67
CA ARG A 131 -7.93 -3.65 -14.00
C ARG A 131 -8.26 -2.22 -14.45
N SER A 132 -8.37 -1.31 -13.49
CA SER A 132 -8.51 0.13 -13.73
C SER A 132 -7.26 0.87 -13.26
N VAL A 133 -7.19 2.17 -13.58
CA VAL A 133 -6.17 3.09 -13.06
C VAL A 133 -6.04 3.05 -11.53
N ILE A 134 -7.13 2.78 -10.79
CA ILE A 134 -7.10 2.66 -9.33
C ILE A 134 -6.10 1.59 -8.90
N ASN A 135 -6.06 0.44 -9.55
CA ASN A 135 -5.08 -0.61 -9.24
C ASN A 135 -3.62 -0.17 -9.48
N THR A 136 -3.43 0.83 -10.33
CA THR A 136 -2.13 1.42 -10.64
C THR A 136 -1.73 2.51 -9.65
N VAL A 137 -2.63 3.11 -8.88
CA VAL A 137 -2.26 4.21 -7.97
C VAL A 137 -2.57 3.92 -6.50
N GLU A 138 -3.45 2.97 -6.18
CA GLU A 138 -3.93 2.73 -4.81
C GLU A 138 -2.82 2.34 -3.82
N THR A 139 -1.80 1.60 -4.29
CA THR A 139 -0.68 1.21 -3.42
C THR A 139 0.35 2.32 -3.21
N LEU A 140 0.16 3.51 -3.79
CA LEU A 140 1.01 4.69 -3.60
C LEU A 140 0.45 5.65 -2.55
N ILE A 141 -0.75 5.37 -2.02
CA ILE A 141 -1.41 6.25 -1.05
C ILE A 141 -0.52 6.46 0.18
N GLY A 142 0.05 5.36 0.72
CA GLY A 142 0.89 5.36 1.92
C GLY A 142 0.24 6.14 3.07
N PRO A 143 -0.68 5.51 3.82
CA PRO A 143 -1.57 6.19 4.75
C PRO A 143 -0.85 6.82 5.93
N LEU A 144 0.33 6.32 6.28
CA LEU A 144 1.19 6.87 7.33
C LEU A 144 2.54 7.25 6.72
N ARG A 145 3.08 8.39 7.15
CA ARG A 145 4.39 8.89 6.72
C ARG A 145 5.25 9.22 7.92
N GLY A 146 6.46 8.66 7.96
CA GLY A 146 7.53 9.09 8.87
C GLY A 146 8.19 10.37 8.37
N LYS A 147 9.19 10.90 9.08
CA LYS A 147 9.95 12.07 8.62
C LYS A 147 10.63 11.80 7.27
N THR A 148 11.20 10.60 7.15
CA THR A 148 11.64 9.97 5.90
C THR A 148 10.84 8.69 5.71
N THR A 149 10.23 8.50 4.54
CA THR A 149 9.47 7.27 4.24
C THR A 149 10.05 6.54 3.03
N HIS A 150 10.52 5.33 3.23
CA HIS A 150 11.08 4.45 2.20
C HIS A 150 9.97 3.54 1.64
N SER A 151 9.42 3.85 0.47
CA SER A 151 8.39 3.01 -0.15
C SER A 151 8.98 1.88 -0.98
N ILE A 152 8.56 0.64 -0.68
CA ILE A 152 8.93 -0.57 -1.39
C ILE A 152 7.66 -1.13 -2.06
N LEU A 153 7.71 -1.33 -3.37
CA LEU A 153 6.61 -1.92 -4.12
C LEU A 153 7.05 -3.23 -4.80
N VAL A 154 6.49 -4.36 -4.35
CA VAL A 154 7.07 -5.70 -4.54
C VAL A 154 6.59 -6.42 -5.81
N MET A 155 5.59 -5.94 -6.55
CA MET A 155 5.10 -6.68 -7.72
C MET A 155 4.61 -5.85 -8.91
N TYR A 156 5.20 -6.12 -10.09
CA TYR A 156 4.72 -5.63 -11.39
C TYR A 156 4.71 -6.70 -12.47
N THR A 157 3.60 -6.75 -13.19
CA THR A 157 3.41 -7.67 -14.32
C THR A 157 4.09 -7.19 -15.61
N SER A 158 4.51 -5.91 -15.71
CA SER A 158 5.26 -5.40 -16.87
C SER A 158 6.21 -4.24 -16.53
N ARG A 159 7.32 -4.14 -17.27
CA ARG A 159 8.33 -3.06 -17.14
C ARG A 159 7.72 -1.66 -17.25
N THR A 160 6.66 -1.49 -18.05
CA THR A 160 6.02 -0.18 -18.26
C THR A 160 5.31 0.34 -17.01
N HIS A 161 4.68 -0.54 -16.22
CA HIS A 161 4.04 -0.14 -14.96
C HIS A 161 5.08 0.18 -13.88
N GLN A 162 6.22 -0.53 -13.92
CA GLN A 162 7.34 -0.27 -13.02
C GLN A 162 7.94 1.12 -13.24
N SER A 163 8.27 1.48 -14.49
CA SER A 163 8.82 2.80 -14.80
C SER A 163 7.88 3.92 -14.41
N MET A 164 6.58 3.81 -14.73
CA MET A 164 5.60 4.85 -14.45
C MET A 164 5.46 5.18 -12.97
N ARG A 165 5.46 4.17 -12.09
CA ARG A 165 5.30 4.41 -10.66
C ARG A 165 6.51 5.05 -10.00
N ILE A 166 7.73 4.76 -10.47
CA ILE A 166 8.94 5.48 -10.02
C ILE A 166 8.77 6.98 -10.27
N TRP A 167 8.15 7.36 -11.39
CA TRP A 167 7.87 8.76 -11.75
C TRP A 167 6.68 9.39 -11.01
N LEU A 168 5.79 8.60 -10.42
CA LEU A 168 4.69 9.10 -9.59
C LEU A 168 5.10 9.32 -8.11
N MET A 169 6.23 8.77 -7.68
CA MET A 169 6.74 8.94 -6.31
C MET A 169 7.05 10.41 -5.94
N PRO A 170 7.58 11.26 -6.85
CA PRO A 170 7.70 12.68 -6.59
C PRO A 170 6.36 13.33 -6.27
N VAL A 171 5.24 12.92 -6.86
CA VAL A 171 3.90 13.50 -6.56
C VAL A 171 3.44 13.22 -5.12
N VAL A 172 4.12 12.29 -4.43
CA VAL A 172 3.95 12.03 -3.00
C VAL A 172 4.81 12.97 -2.11
N TRP A 173 5.89 13.60 -2.65
CA TRP A 173 6.80 14.70 -2.19
C TRP A 173 7.38 14.60 -0.74
N ILE A 174 8.68 14.73 -0.34
CA ILE A 174 9.97 15.36 -0.78
C ILE A 174 11.19 14.55 -0.17
N VAL A 175 12.41 14.65 -0.76
CA VAL A 175 13.79 14.10 -0.43
C VAL A 175 14.15 12.65 -0.90
N PRO A 176 15.46 12.29 -1.08
CA PRO A 176 15.94 11.48 -2.20
C PRO A 176 15.83 9.97 -1.90
N TYR A 177 14.75 9.34 -2.34
CA TYR A 177 14.49 7.95 -2.02
C TYR A 177 15.38 6.94 -2.77
N TRP A 178 15.76 5.87 -2.07
CA TRP A 178 16.14 4.60 -2.69
C TRP A 178 14.90 3.74 -2.86
N CYS A 179 14.41 3.57 -4.09
CA CYS A 179 13.34 2.63 -4.40
C CYS A 179 13.96 1.28 -4.81
N VAL A 180 13.74 0.24 -4.01
CA VAL A 180 14.11 -1.13 -4.39
C VAL A 180 12.87 -1.82 -4.93
N VAL A 181 12.80 -1.97 -6.26
CA VAL A 181 11.78 -2.81 -6.89
C VAL A 181 12.32 -4.22 -6.99
N LEU A 182 11.85 -5.11 -6.11
CA LEU A 182 12.19 -6.53 -6.16
C LEU A 182 11.35 -7.22 -7.24
N LYS A 183 12.02 -7.82 -8.22
CA LYS A 183 11.39 -8.70 -9.20
C LYS A 183 11.47 -10.13 -8.65
N VAL A 184 10.38 -10.65 -8.10
CA VAL A 184 10.29 -12.09 -7.80
C VAL A 184 10.13 -12.81 -9.14
N ALA A 185 11.08 -13.68 -9.45
CA ALA A 185 11.18 -14.46 -10.69
C ALA A 185 10.08 -15.51 -10.81
#